data_AF-A0A930KBZ5-F1
#
_entry.id   AF-A0A930KBZ5-F1
#
_cell.length_a   1.000
_cell.length_b   1.000
_cell.length_c   1.000
_cell.angle_alpha   90.00
_cell.angle_beta   90.00
_cell.angle_gamma   90.00
#
_symmetry.space_group_name_H-M   'P 1'
#
loop_
_entity.id
_entity.type
_entity.pdbx_description
1 polymer ?
#
loop_
_entity_poly.entity_id
_entity_poly.type
_entity_poly.pdbx_seq_one_letter_code
_entity_poly.pdbx_strand_id
1 'polypeptide(L)'
;PKVDNVVAVEPPCELYKHFARLNDIEYRSVLLDEEFQLNATELLKACDKHTKLVWLCSPNTPSGNLLNVEEVEKVLKGFDGVVVIDEAYTDFTRLQTFRERISEFSNLIVLNTFSKAWASAAIRLGVVYAQEAIISIFNKVSGPYHISQLTQKQGLDALKHRYDIEDWIKILLLERKRMILAFESLACCEKVYPSNANFFLAKMKDAQSVYDYLCEKGIHVRNCSNVSLCGNCLRITIGSKAENAEILGILRYYKPTK
;
A
#
# COMPACT_ATOMS: atom_id res chain seq x y z
N PRO A 1 10.97 13.88 19.84
CA PRO A 1 10.20 12.86 20.59
C PRO A 1 9.32 13.52 21.66
N LYS A 2 8.16 12.94 21.99
CA LYS A 2 7.19 13.36 23.02
C LYS A 2 6.46 14.70 22.83
N VAL A 3 6.79 15.48 21.80
CA VAL A 3 6.19 16.80 21.55
C VAL A 3 5.46 16.80 20.22
N ASP A 4 6.15 16.40 19.16
CA ASP A 4 5.60 16.36 17.81
C ASP A 4 4.73 15.11 17.58
N ASN A 5 3.80 15.20 16.63
CA ASN A 5 2.91 14.12 16.23
C ASN A 5 2.91 13.90 14.70
N VAL A 6 2.41 12.73 14.30
CA VAL A 6 2.09 12.41 12.89
C VAL A 6 0.60 12.15 12.76
N VAL A 7 0.04 12.57 11.63
CA VAL A 7 -1.35 12.27 11.22
C VAL A 7 -1.30 11.32 10.04
N ALA A 8 -2.13 10.28 10.02
CA ALA A 8 -2.17 9.32 8.92
C ALA A 8 -3.57 8.77 8.66
N VAL A 9 -3.82 8.35 7.43
CA VAL A 9 -5.08 7.70 7.05
C VAL A 9 -5.18 6.26 7.55
N GLU A 10 -6.39 5.80 7.85
CA GLU A 10 -6.69 4.46 8.36
C GLU A 10 -7.77 3.75 7.51
N PRO A 11 -7.58 2.46 7.12
CA PRO A 11 -6.53 1.51 7.52
C PRO A 11 -5.12 1.88 7.03
N PRO A 12 -4.12 1.95 7.93
CA PRO A 12 -2.77 2.35 7.54
C PRO A 12 -1.97 1.15 7.04
N CYS A 13 -0.84 1.45 6.39
CA CYS A 13 0.28 0.52 6.44
C CYS A 13 0.72 0.34 7.90
N GLU A 14 0.73 -0.90 8.40
CA GLU A 14 1.01 -1.23 9.80
C GLU A 14 2.35 -0.67 10.31
N LEU A 15 3.31 -0.46 9.40
CA LEU A 15 4.64 0.04 9.72
C LEU A 15 4.64 1.49 10.22
N TYR A 16 3.70 2.33 9.80
CA TYR A 16 3.71 3.76 10.16
C TYR A 16 3.51 3.95 11.66
N LYS A 17 2.48 3.30 12.20
CA LYS A 17 2.17 3.28 13.62
C LYS A 17 3.29 2.64 14.44
N HIS A 18 3.92 1.60 13.91
CA HIS A 18 5.06 0.96 14.54
C HIS A 18 6.26 1.92 14.67
N PHE A 19 6.66 2.60 13.59
CA PHE A 19 7.78 3.54 13.62
C PHE A 19 7.50 4.79 14.46
N ALA A 20 6.27 5.31 14.44
CA ALA A 20 5.89 6.42 15.32
C ALA A 20 6.04 6.02 16.80
N ARG A 21 5.56 4.83 17.18
CA ARG A 21 5.71 4.28 18.53
C ARG A 21 7.18 4.08 18.93
N LEU A 22 8.00 3.51 18.03
CA LEU A 22 9.43 3.31 18.29
C LEU A 22 10.19 4.61 18.56
N ASN A 23 9.77 5.71 17.93
CA ASN A 23 10.41 7.02 18.07
C ASN A 23 9.73 7.91 19.12
N ASP A 24 8.77 7.38 19.88
CA ASP A 24 8.00 8.11 20.89
C ASP A 24 7.34 9.37 20.30
N ILE A 25 6.67 9.17 19.15
CA ILE A 25 5.91 10.16 18.41
C ILE A 25 4.43 9.76 18.49
N GLU A 26 3.57 10.71 18.85
CA GLU A 26 2.12 10.48 18.87
C GLU A 26 1.62 10.18 17.45
N TYR A 27 0.84 9.11 17.30
CA TYR A 27 0.25 8.69 16.03
C TYR A 27 -1.26 8.94 16.06
N ARG A 28 -1.73 9.90 15.27
CA ARG A 28 -3.15 10.24 15.11
C ARG A 28 -3.67 9.64 13.83
N SER A 29 -4.69 8.79 13.91
CA SER A 29 -5.33 8.22 12.73
C SER A 29 -6.62 8.92 12.38
N VAL A 30 -6.87 9.04 11.07
CA VAL A 30 -8.13 9.52 10.50
C VAL A 30 -8.66 8.44 9.58
N LEU A 31 -9.87 7.96 9.86
CA LEU A 31 -10.51 6.93 9.05
C LEU A 31 -10.78 7.45 7.63
N LEU A 32 -10.49 6.61 6.65
CA LEU A 32 -11.02 6.73 5.29
C LEU A 32 -12.54 6.45 5.32
N ASP A 33 -13.24 6.78 4.24
CA ASP A 33 -14.65 6.38 4.08
C ASP A 33 -14.81 4.89 3.74
N GLU A 34 -16.06 4.44 3.53
CA GLU A 34 -16.40 3.04 3.22
C GLU A 34 -15.88 2.58 1.84
N GLU A 35 -15.50 3.54 0.99
CA GLU A 35 -14.85 3.35 -0.31
C GLU A 35 -13.32 3.49 -0.23
N PHE A 36 -12.78 3.65 0.98
CA PHE A 36 -11.37 3.87 1.28
C PHE A 36 -10.81 5.16 0.64
N GLN A 37 -11.62 6.21 0.52
CA GLN A 37 -11.20 7.53 0.08
C GLN A 37 -10.92 8.47 1.25
N LEU A 38 -10.04 9.43 0.98
CA LEU A 38 -9.60 10.45 1.90
C LEU A 38 -10.57 11.64 1.88
N ASN A 39 -10.83 12.21 3.05
CA ASN A 39 -11.34 13.57 3.18
C ASN A 39 -10.24 14.50 3.72
N ALA A 40 -9.78 15.42 2.90
CA ALA A 40 -8.70 16.35 3.24
C ALA A 40 -9.06 17.26 4.42
N THR A 41 -10.33 17.67 4.52
CA THR A 41 -10.78 18.57 5.60
C THR A 41 -10.71 17.86 6.95
N GLU A 42 -11.18 16.62 7.03
CA GLU A 42 -11.10 15.83 8.26
C GLU A 42 -9.65 15.49 8.64
N LEU A 43 -8.80 15.20 7.64
CA LEU A 43 -7.38 14.95 7.88
C LEU A 43 -6.66 16.19 8.42
N LEU A 44 -6.89 17.36 7.82
CA LEU A 44 -6.28 18.62 8.25
C LEU A 44 -6.79 19.07 9.62
N LYS A 45 -8.05 18.77 9.98
CA LYS A 45 -8.58 19.04 11.34
C LYS A 45 -7.88 18.22 12.43
N ALA A 46 -7.34 17.05 12.10
CA ALA A 46 -6.57 16.24 13.04
C ALA A 46 -5.14 16.78 13.26
N CYS A 47 -4.68 17.69 12.40
CA CYS A 47 -3.39 18.35 12.51
C CYS A 47 -3.46 19.52 13.51
N ASP A 48 -2.35 19.74 14.22
CA ASP A 48 -2.16 20.89 15.10
C ASP A 48 -0.76 21.50 14.91
N LYS A 49 -0.40 22.48 15.75
CA LYS A 49 0.92 23.14 15.72
C LYS A 49 2.12 22.20 15.93
N HIS A 50 1.88 21.01 16.47
CA HIS A 50 2.88 19.97 16.72
C HIS A 50 2.88 18.87 15.65
N THR A 51 1.92 18.87 14.73
CA THR A 51 1.93 17.93 13.61
C THR A 51 3.04 18.30 12.64
N LYS A 52 4.00 17.38 12.45
CA LYS A 52 5.14 17.58 11.54
C LYS A 52 5.00 16.81 10.24
N LEU A 53 4.19 15.76 10.24
CA LEU A 53 4.08 14.83 9.13
C LEU A 53 2.65 14.35 8.95
N VAL A 54 2.20 14.31 7.69
CA VAL A 54 0.99 13.62 7.24
C VAL A 54 1.40 12.42 6.37
N TRP A 55 0.86 11.23 6.66
CA TRP A 55 1.14 10.01 5.89
C TRP A 55 -0.07 9.54 5.09
N LEU A 56 0.14 9.42 3.78
CA LEU A 56 -0.80 8.91 2.81
C LEU A 56 -0.22 7.66 2.12
N CYS A 57 -1.08 6.75 1.67
CA CYS A 57 -0.68 5.55 0.93
C CYS A 57 -1.59 5.41 -0.29
N SER A 58 -1.01 5.41 -1.49
CA SER A 58 -1.76 5.39 -2.75
C SER A 58 -0.93 4.72 -3.84
N PRO A 59 -1.30 3.52 -4.34
CA PRO A 59 -2.44 2.70 -3.92
C PRO A 59 -2.35 2.26 -2.45
N ASN A 60 -3.47 2.33 -1.73
CA ASN A 60 -3.53 2.01 -0.31
C ASN A 60 -3.36 0.51 -0.03
N THR A 61 -2.87 0.15 1.15
CA THR A 61 -2.88 -1.22 1.67
C THR A 61 -3.67 -1.28 2.98
N PRO A 62 -4.67 -2.16 3.12
CA PRO A 62 -4.94 -3.34 2.29
C PRO A 62 -6.00 -3.15 1.19
N SER A 63 -6.63 -1.98 1.05
CA SER A 63 -7.79 -1.78 0.16
C SER A 63 -7.44 -1.81 -1.34
N GLY A 64 -6.24 -1.36 -1.72
CA GLY A 64 -5.72 -1.43 -3.08
C GLY A 64 -6.12 -0.28 -3.98
N ASN A 65 -7.06 0.58 -3.59
CA ASN A 65 -7.49 1.74 -4.37
C ASN A 65 -6.46 2.89 -4.34
N LEU A 66 -6.49 3.72 -5.37
CA LEU A 66 -5.85 5.04 -5.33
C LEU A 66 -6.71 6.02 -4.53
N LEU A 67 -6.04 6.93 -3.82
CA LEU A 67 -6.69 8.10 -3.22
C LEU A 67 -7.05 9.13 -4.31
N ASN A 68 -8.13 9.87 -4.09
CA ASN A 68 -8.52 10.98 -4.95
C ASN A 68 -7.41 12.05 -5.02
N VAL A 69 -6.96 12.37 -6.23
CA VAL A 69 -5.85 13.31 -6.46
C VAL A 69 -6.16 14.71 -5.95
N GLU A 70 -7.38 15.21 -6.12
CA GLU A 70 -7.79 16.53 -5.68
C GLU A 70 -7.78 16.64 -4.15
N GLU A 71 -8.21 15.60 -3.44
CA GLU A 71 -8.15 15.54 -1.97
C GLU A 71 -6.69 15.50 -1.48
N VAL A 72 -5.83 14.72 -2.13
CA VAL A 72 -4.39 14.71 -1.80
C VAL A 72 -3.76 16.09 -2.03
N GLU A 73 -4.11 16.77 -3.12
CA GLU A 73 -3.62 18.13 -3.39
C GLU A 73 -4.12 19.16 -2.36
N LYS A 74 -5.36 19.04 -1.89
CA LYS A 74 -5.86 19.89 -0.80
C LYS A 74 -5.03 19.73 0.46
N VAL A 75 -4.62 18.50 0.80
CA VAL A 75 -3.71 18.25 1.93
C VAL A 75 -2.33 18.88 1.67
N LEU A 76 -1.75 18.65 0.49
CA LEU A 76 -0.44 19.21 0.13
C LEU A 76 -0.40 20.75 0.21
N LYS A 77 -1.47 21.41 -0.24
CA LYS A 77 -1.60 22.87 -0.22
C LYS A 77 -2.02 23.43 1.14
N GLY A 78 -2.73 22.63 1.94
CA GLY A 78 -3.32 23.05 3.22
C GLY A 78 -2.52 22.69 4.46
N PHE A 79 -1.44 21.92 4.33
CA PHE A 79 -0.59 21.49 5.44
C PHE A 79 0.81 22.12 5.36
N ASP A 80 1.21 22.86 6.39
CA ASP A 80 2.52 23.51 6.45
C ASP A 80 3.69 22.55 6.74
N GLY A 81 3.39 21.33 7.22
CA GLY A 81 4.39 20.29 7.47
C GLY A 81 4.65 19.41 6.25
N VAL A 82 5.33 18.29 6.47
CA VAL A 82 5.70 17.34 5.40
C VAL A 82 4.54 16.39 5.09
N VAL A 83 4.21 16.22 3.80
CA VAL A 83 3.27 15.18 3.35
C VAL A 83 4.06 14.05 2.70
N VAL A 84 3.93 12.85 3.25
CA VAL A 84 4.52 11.63 2.72
C VAL A 84 3.46 10.84 1.98
N ILE A 85 3.69 10.53 0.71
CA ILE A 85 2.86 9.64 -0.09
C ILE A 85 3.65 8.36 -0.34
N ASP A 86 3.21 7.25 0.23
CA ASP A 86 3.76 5.92 -0.08
C ASP A 86 3.14 5.37 -1.37
N GLU A 87 3.98 5.29 -2.40
CA GLU A 87 3.67 4.85 -3.74
C GLU A 87 4.21 3.42 -4.03
N ALA A 88 4.42 2.58 -3.02
CA ALA A 88 5.01 1.24 -3.16
C ALA A 88 4.30 0.29 -4.15
N TYR A 89 3.05 0.58 -4.54
CA TYR A 89 2.27 -0.19 -5.49
C TYR A 89 1.94 0.58 -6.79
N THR A 90 2.48 1.79 -6.98
CA THR A 90 2.14 2.63 -8.14
C THR A 90 2.55 2.06 -9.49
N ASP A 91 3.58 1.20 -9.52
CA ASP A 91 4.01 0.56 -10.75
C ASP A 91 2.94 -0.41 -11.34
N PHE A 92 1.87 -0.72 -10.59
CA PHE A 92 0.69 -1.47 -11.06
C PHE A 92 -0.48 -0.58 -11.51
N THR A 93 -0.27 0.73 -11.64
CA THR A 93 -1.21 1.67 -12.26
C THR A 93 -0.58 2.38 -13.45
N ARG A 94 -1.43 2.92 -14.33
CA ARG A 94 -1.01 3.76 -15.47
C ARG A 94 -1.31 5.24 -15.26
N LEU A 95 -1.87 5.60 -14.11
CA LEU A 95 -2.12 7.00 -13.76
C LEU A 95 -0.80 7.68 -13.41
N GLN A 96 -0.74 8.99 -13.65
CA GLN A 96 0.40 9.82 -13.29
C GLN A 96 0.69 9.71 -11.80
N THR A 97 1.96 9.61 -11.46
CA THR A 97 2.42 9.41 -10.08
C THR A 97 2.81 10.72 -9.42
N PHE A 98 2.71 10.81 -8.09
CA PHE A 98 3.16 11.99 -7.35
C PHE A 98 4.70 12.13 -7.38
N ARG A 99 5.46 11.05 -7.56
CA ARG A 99 6.93 11.14 -7.79
C ARG A 99 7.30 11.94 -9.05
N GLU A 100 6.40 12.03 -10.04
CA GLU A 100 6.59 12.86 -11.23
C GLU A 100 6.22 14.33 -10.99
N ARG A 101 5.63 14.64 -9.83
CA ARG A 101 5.08 15.96 -9.46
C ARG A 101 5.84 16.62 -8.29
N ILE A 102 7.01 16.10 -7.92
CA ILE A 102 7.83 16.60 -6.80
C ILE A 102 8.15 18.09 -6.93
N SER A 103 8.31 18.61 -8.16
CA SER A 103 8.58 20.03 -8.40
C SER A 103 7.40 20.94 -8.06
N GLU A 104 6.18 20.42 -8.00
CA GLU A 104 4.96 21.18 -7.73
C GLU A 104 4.75 21.45 -6.22
N PHE A 105 5.33 20.62 -5.35
CA PHE A 105 5.07 20.65 -3.90
C PHE A 105 6.38 20.54 -3.10
N SER A 106 6.79 21.61 -2.44
CA SER A 106 8.05 21.66 -1.69
C SER A 106 8.05 20.84 -0.40
N ASN A 107 6.86 20.50 0.12
CA ASN A 107 6.65 19.69 1.31
C ASN A 107 6.35 18.21 1.00
N LEU A 108 6.40 17.80 -0.28
CA LEU A 108 6.10 16.44 -0.70
C LEU A 108 7.31 15.52 -0.61
N ILE A 109 7.09 14.37 0.02
CA ILE A 109 7.96 13.20 -0.05
C ILE A 109 7.17 12.06 -0.68
N VAL A 110 7.76 11.37 -1.64
CA VAL A 110 7.21 10.16 -2.22
C VAL A 110 8.12 8.98 -1.93
N LEU A 111 7.55 7.91 -1.38
CA LEU A 111 8.24 6.65 -1.14
C LEU A 111 7.94 5.65 -2.26
N ASN A 112 8.96 4.92 -2.70
CA ASN A 112 8.78 3.76 -3.58
C ASN A 112 9.71 2.61 -3.17
N THR A 113 9.54 1.43 -3.77
CA THR A 113 10.28 0.23 -3.38
C THR A 113 10.60 -0.69 -4.55
N PHE A 114 11.72 -1.40 -4.43
CA PHE A 114 12.06 -2.53 -5.29
C PHE A 114 11.35 -3.83 -4.87
N SER A 115 10.56 -3.81 -3.79
CA SER A 115 10.01 -5.04 -3.20
C SER A 115 8.84 -5.64 -3.97
N LYS A 116 8.15 -4.86 -4.80
CA LYS A 116 6.88 -5.25 -5.42
C LYS A 116 7.05 -5.48 -6.91
N ALA A 117 6.83 -4.46 -7.72
CA ALA A 117 6.94 -4.55 -9.17
C ALA A 117 8.30 -5.03 -9.64
N TRP A 118 9.38 -4.65 -8.96
CA TRP A 118 10.76 -5.06 -9.28
C TRP A 118 11.16 -6.45 -8.72
N ALA A 119 10.21 -7.19 -8.14
CA ALA A 119 10.39 -8.56 -7.62
C ALA A 119 11.61 -8.76 -6.69
N SER A 120 12.07 -7.70 -6.00
CA SER A 120 13.31 -7.68 -5.24
C SER A 120 13.06 -7.41 -3.76
N ALA A 121 12.08 -8.09 -3.15
CA ALA A 121 11.71 -7.87 -1.75
C ALA A 121 12.85 -8.13 -0.76
N ALA A 122 13.69 -9.13 -1.06
CA ALA A 122 14.76 -9.59 -0.17
C ALA A 122 15.92 -8.60 -0.02
N ILE A 123 16.19 -7.74 -1.03
CA ILE A 123 17.35 -6.84 -0.99
C ILE A 123 17.17 -5.62 -0.10
N ARG A 124 15.93 -5.39 0.37
CA ARG A 124 15.54 -4.29 1.27
C ARG A 124 15.91 -2.90 0.73
N LEU A 125 15.66 -2.65 -0.56
CA LEU A 125 15.91 -1.37 -1.21
C LEU A 125 14.61 -0.55 -1.38
N GLY A 126 14.60 0.64 -0.79
CA GLY A 126 13.57 1.67 -0.95
C GLY A 126 14.15 2.91 -1.63
N VAL A 127 13.27 3.74 -2.19
CA VAL A 127 13.64 5.01 -2.84
C VAL A 127 12.78 6.12 -2.28
N VAL A 128 13.40 7.27 -2.02
CA VAL A 128 12.74 8.49 -1.61
C VAL A 128 12.90 9.52 -2.72
N TYR A 129 11.79 10.09 -3.16
CA TYR A 129 11.75 11.23 -4.08
C TYR A 129 11.25 12.44 -3.31
N ALA A 130 12.03 13.52 -3.30
CA ALA A 130 11.68 14.80 -2.67
C ALA A 130 12.56 15.91 -3.26
N GLN A 131 12.22 17.16 -2.98
CA GLN A 131 13.08 18.28 -3.37
C GLN A 131 14.41 18.26 -2.61
N GLU A 132 15.44 18.86 -3.19
CA GLU A 132 16.82 18.83 -2.68
C GLU A 132 16.93 19.28 -1.22
N ALA A 133 16.15 20.28 -0.81
CA ALA A 133 16.10 20.76 0.57
C ALA A 133 15.73 19.63 1.56
N ILE A 134 14.71 18.82 1.25
CA ILE A 134 14.31 17.67 2.06
C ILE A 134 15.38 16.57 2.01
N ILE A 135 15.89 16.25 0.82
CA ILE A 135 16.94 15.22 0.65
C ILE A 135 18.20 15.58 1.46
N SER A 136 18.55 16.86 1.53
CA SER A 136 19.68 17.33 2.35
C SER A 136 19.49 17.04 3.83
N ILE A 137 18.25 17.07 4.34
CA ILE A 137 17.92 16.73 5.72
C ILE A 137 18.04 15.21 5.91
N PHE A 138 17.51 14.41 4.98
CA PHE A 138 17.66 12.94 5.01
C PHE A 138 19.13 12.53 5.06
N ASN A 139 19.99 13.14 4.25
CA ASN A 139 21.42 12.83 4.21
C ASN A 139 22.15 13.17 5.52
N LYS A 140 21.64 14.12 6.33
CA LYS A 140 22.20 14.47 7.65
C LYS A 140 21.83 13.46 8.73
N VAL A 141 20.65 12.82 8.62
CA VAL A 141 20.16 11.86 9.62
C VAL A 141 20.42 10.41 9.23
N SER A 142 20.69 10.14 7.95
CA SER A 142 21.01 8.80 7.47
C SER A 142 22.39 8.38 7.96
N GLY A 143 22.48 7.16 8.48
CA GLY A 143 23.76 6.59 8.91
C GLY A 143 24.75 6.46 7.74
N PRO A 144 26.06 6.57 8.01
CA PRO A 144 27.07 6.26 6.99
C PRO A 144 26.90 4.81 6.53
N TYR A 145 26.96 4.59 5.21
CA TYR A 145 26.88 3.25 4.61
C TYR A 145 25.59 2.47 4.93
N HIS A 146 24.44 3.15 5.02
CA HIS A 146 23.14 2.53 5.36
C HIS A 146 22.60 1.53 4.31
N ILE A 147 23.21 1.43 3.12
CA ILE A 147 22.87 0.44 2.09
C ILE A 147 24.08 -0.46 1.81
N SER A 148 23.91 -1.77 1.97
CA SER A 148 24.97 -2.75 1.70
C SER A 148 25.41 -2.73 0.23
N GLN A 149 26.69 -3.02 -0.04
CA GLN A 149 27.18 -3.15 -1.43
C GLN A 149 26.43 -4.21 -2.23
N LEU A 150 25.99 -5.30 -1.59
CA LEU A 150 25.19 -6.35 -2.23
C LEU A 150 23.81 -5.82 -2.67
N THR A 151 23.14 -5.05 -1.80
CA THR A 151 21.88 -4.39 -2.14
C THR A 151 22.05 -3.39 -3.29
N GLN A 152 23.12 -2.59 -3.27
CA GLN A 152 23.41 -1.64 -4.35
C GLN A 152 23.65 -2.36 -5.68
N LYS A 153 24.48 -3.41 -5.69
CA LYS A 153 24.76 -4.21 -6.89
C LYS A 153 23.50 -4.83 -7.45
N GLN A 154 22.68 -5.46 -6.61
CA GLN A 154 21.44 -6.10 -7.06
C GLN A 154 20.40 -5.09 -7.52
N GLY A 155 20.32 -3.92 -6.87
CA GLY A 155 19.45 -2.82 -7.30
C GLY A 155 19.82 -2.30 -8.69
N LEU A 156 21.12 -2.08 -8.96
CA LEU A 156 21.62 -1.69 -10.28
C LEU A 156 21.38 -2.76 -11.34
N ASP A 157 21.48 -4.04 -10.96
CA ASP A 157 21.21 -5.15 -11.87
C ASP A 157 19.72 -5.23 -12.23
N ALA A 158 18.83 -5.10 -11.25
CA ALA A 158 17.39 -5.07 -11.46
C ALA A 158 16.96 -3.98 -12.46
N LEU A 159 17.61 -2.80 -12.44
CA LEU A 159 17.35 -1.70 -13.38
C LEU A 159 17.60 -2.07 -14.85
N LYS A 160 18.46 -3.06 -15.14
CA LYS A 160 18.72 -3.54 -16.50
C LYS A 160 17.58 -4.39 -17.06
N HIS A 161 16.78 -5.00 -16.18
CA HIS A 161 15.68 -5.90 -16.51
C HIS A 161 14.32 -5.20 -16.58
N ARG A 162 14.32 -3.88 -16.86
CA ARG A 162 13.09 -3.08 -16.91
C ARG A 162 12.02 -3.64 -17.86
N TYR A 163 12.42 -4.14 -19.03
CA TYR A 163 11.45 -4.68 -19.99
C TYR A 163 10.79 -5.98 -19.50
N ASP A 164 11.56 -6.86 -18.85
CA ASP A 164 11.03 -8.08 -18.23
C ASP A 164 9.98 -7.74 -17.14
N ILE A 165 10.29 -6.70 -16.35
CA ILE A 165 9.40 -6.17 -15.31
C ILE A 165 8.09 -5.65 -15.92
N GLU A 166 8.19 -4.83 -16.97
CA GLU A 166 7.02 -4.28 -17.66
C GLU A 166 6.13 -5.40 -18.22
N ASP A 167 6.71 -6.50 -18.70
CA ASP A 167 5.96 -7.63 -19.24
C ASP A 167 5.23 -8.44 -18.16
N TRP A 168 5.85 -8.76 -17.02
CA TRP A 168 5.11 -9.42 -15.95
C TRP A 168 4.05 -8.52 -15.31
N ILE A 169 4.26 -7.19 -15.27
CA ILE A 169 3.26 -6.25 -14.78
C ILE A 169 2.01 -6.35 -15.67
N LYS A 170 2.17 -6.38 -16.99
CA LYS A 170 1.03 -6.57 -17.92
C LYS A 170 0.26 -7.86 -17.61
N ILE A 171 0.97 -8.95 -17.34
CA ILE A 171 0.36 -10.23 -16.97
C ILE A 171 -0.41 -10.12 -15.65
N LEU A 172 0.20 -9.53 -14.62
CA LEU A 172 -0.43 -9.34 -13.30
C LEU A 172 -1.68 -8.47 -13.38
N LEU A 173 -1.69 -7.42 -14.23
CA LEU A 173 -2.88 -6.58 -14.41
C LEU A 173 -4.03 -7.34 -15.09
N LEU A 174 -3.73 -8.19 -16.07
CA LEU A 174 -4.73 -9.06 -16.72
C LEU A 174 -5.28 -10.09 -15.74
N GLU A 175 -4.42 -10.76 -14.98
CA GLU A 175 -4.83 -11.72 -13.96
C GLU A 175 -5.59 -11.06 -12.80
N ARG A 176 -5.22 -9.85 -12.39
CA ARG A 176 -5.98 -9.07 -11.38
C ARG A 176 -7.42 -8.85 -11.84
N LYS A 177 -7.61 -8.40 -13.08
CA LYS A 177 -8.96 -8.20 -13.64
C LYS A 177 -9.76 -9.50 -13.67
N ARG A 178 -9.14 -10.60 -14.11
CA ARG A 178 -9.76 -11.93 -14.13
C ARG A 178 -10.14 -12.42 -12.73
N MET A 179 -9.23 -12.27 -11.77
CA MET A 179 -9.42 -12.70 -10.38
C MET A 179 -10.53 -11.93 -9.68
N ILE A 180 -10.58 -10.60 -9.85
CA ILE A 180 -11.65 -9.77 -9.29
C ILE A 180 -13.03 -10.26 -9.78
N LEU A 181 -13.22 -10.38 -11.10
CA LEU A 181 -14.48 -10.85 -11.69
C LEU A 181 -14.85 -12.27 -11.22
N ALA A 182 -13.85 -13.14 -11.07
CA ALA A 182 -14.08 -14.50 -10.60
C ALA A 182 -14.48 -14.53 -9.11
N PHE A 183 -13.86 -13.72 -8.26
CA PHE A 183 -14.21 -13.61 -6.84
C PHE A 183 -15.60 -13.02 -6.64
N GLU A 184 -16.00 -12.02 -7.43
CA GLU A 184 -17.36 -11.46 -7.40
C GLU A 184 -18.46 -12.51 -7.67
N SER A 185 -18.12 -13.59 -8.39
CA SER A 185 -19.05 -14.70 -8.65
C SER A 185 -19.12 -15.78 -7.56
N LEU A 186 -18.23 -15.73 -6.55
CA LEU A 186 -18.17 -16.74 -5.50
C LEU A 186 -19.28 -16.53 -4.46
N ALA A 187 -19.99 -17.61 -4.12
CA ALA A 187 -21.06 -17.54 -3.13
C ALA A 187 -20.61 -17.13 -1.71
N CYS A 188 -19.31 -17.28 -1.39
CA CYS A 188 -18.72 -16.85 -0.12
C CYS A 188 -18.17 -15.42 -0.13
N CYS A 189 -18.14 -14.75 -1.29
CA CYS A 189 -17.71 -13.36 -1.44
C CYS A 189 -18.93 -12.44 -1.45
N GLU A 190 -18.88 -11.36 -0.67
CA GLU A 190 -19.93 -10.33 -0.62
C GLU A 190 -19.60 -9.14 -1.51
N LYS A 191 -18.36 -8.69 -1.50
CA LYS A 191 -17.90 -7.50 -2.23
C LYS A 191 -16.42 -7.64 -2.56
N VAL A 192 -16.02 -7.27 -3.76
CA VAL A 192 -14.60 -7.06 -4.10
C VAL A 192 -14.38 -5.57 -4.26
N TYR A 193 -13.34 -5.04 -3.61
CA TYR A 193 -13.00 -3.62 -3.71
C TYR A 193 -12.11 -3.35 -4.93
N PRO A 194 -12.27 -2.18 -5.59
CA PRO A 194 -11.40 -1.78 -6.69
C PRO A 194 -9.93 -1.76 -6.28
N SER A 195 -9.04 -2.19 -7.18
CA SER A 195 -7.61 -2.22 -6.91
C SER A 195 -6.75 -1.72 -8.06
N ASN A 196 -5.73 -0.96 -7.67
CA ASN A 196 -4.63 -0.44 -8.47
C ASN A 196 -3.27 -1.05 -8.02
N ALA A 197 -3.26 -2.07 -7.16
CA ALA A 197 -2.07 -2.77 -6.66
C ALA A 197 -1.93 -4.20 -7.26
N ASN A 198 -0.95 -5.00 -6.81
CA ASN A 198 -0.81 -6.41 -7.18
C ASN A 198 -1.61 -7.38 -6.29
N PHE A 199 -2.65 -6.87 -5.65
CA PHE A 199 -3.59 -7.62 -4.80
C PHE A 199 -4.97 -6.98 -4.91
N PHE A 200 -6.00 -7.58 -4.34
CA PHE A 200 -7.28 -6.93 -4.10
C PHE A 200 -7.83 -7.32 -2.72
N LEU A 201 -8.73 -6.50 -2.20
CA LEU A 201 -9.47 -6.78 -0.96
C LEU A 201 -10.84 -7.36 -1.32
N ALA A 202 -11.20 -8.48 -0.70
CA ALA A 202 -12.49 -9.12 -0.86
C ALA A 202 -13.16 -9.25 0.51
N LYS A 203 -14.36 -8.68 0.65
CA LYS A 203 -15.24 -8.92 1.79
C LYS A 203 -15.93 -10.27 1.60
N MET A 204 -15.76 -11.14 2.57
CA MET A 204 -16.32 -12.49 2.60
C MET A 204 -17.52 -12.51 3.56
N LYS A 205 -18.39 -13.51 3.42
CA LYS A 205 -19.48 -13.75 4.38
C LYS A 205 -18.94 -14.10 5.77
N ASP A 206 -17.88 -14.92 5.77
CA ASP A 206 -17.09 -15.28 6.95
C ASP A 206 -15.63 -15.42 6.49
N ALA A 207 -14.83 -14.37 6.71
CA ALA A 207 -13.44 -14.38 6.28
C ALA A 207 -12.57 -15.33 7.08
N GLN A 208 -12.88 -15.55 8.37
CA GLN A 208 -12.08 -16.43 9.21
C GLN A 208 -12.24 -17.88 8.75
N SER A 209 -13.48 -18.33 8.56
CA SER A 209 -13.76 -19.70 8.08
C SER A 209 -13.20 -19.94 6.67
N VAL A 210 -13.33 -18.96 5.76
CA VAL A 210 -12.71 -19.07 4.42
C VAL A 210 -11.18 -19.11 4.51
N TYR A 211 -10.58 -18.29 5.37
CA TYR A 211 -9.13 -18.27 5.58
C TYR A 211 -8.61 -19.59 6.13
N ASP A 212 -9.27 -20.15 7.13
CA ASP A 212 -8.90 -21.43 7.75
C ASP A 212 -9.02 -22.57 6.72
N TYR A 213 -10.10 -22.60 5.93
CA TYR A 213 -10.26 -23.55 4.83
C TYR A 213 -9.16 -23.45 3.77
N LEU A 214 -8.74 -22.24 3.40
CA LEU A 214 -7.62 -22.06 2.47
C LEU A 214 -6.31 -22.56 3.10
N CYS A 215 -6.07 -22.31 4.39
CA CYS A 215 -4.88 -22.77 5.09
C CYS A 215 -4.82 -24.31 5.18
N GLU A 216 -5.94 -24.98 5.40
CA GLU A 216 -6.05 -26.45 5.35
C GLU A 216 -5.67 -27.02 3.97
N LYS A 217 -5.80 -26.23 2.91
CA LYS A 217 -5.37 -26.56 1.54
C LYS A 217 -3.95 -26.08 1.22
N GLY A 218 -3.21 -25.55 2.19
CA GLY A 218 -1.86 -25.03 1.99
C GLY A 218 -1.79 -23.66 1.30
N ILE A 219 -2.92 -22.94 1.22
CA ILE A 219 -2.99 -21.62 0.58
C ILE A 219 -3.07 -20.54 1.65
N HIS A 220 -2.08 -19.64 1.65
CA HIS A 220 -2.03 -18.51 2.57
C HIS A 220 -2.38 -17.19 1.86
N VAL A 221 -3.49 -16.59 2.30
CA VAL A 221 -3.86 -15.20 1.97
C VAL A 221 -3.71 -14.32 3.21
N ARG A 222 -3.89 -13.01 3.10
CA ARG A 222 -3.87 -12.15 4.29
C ARG A 222 -5.28 -11.96 4.83
N ASN A 223 -5.52 -12.42 6.05
CA ASN A 223 -6.75 -12.11 6.79
C ASN A 223 -6.69 -10.66 7.32
N CYS A 224 -7.62 -9.82 6.89
CA CYS A 224 -7.69 -8.41 7.24
C CYS A 224 -8.87 -8.09 8.18
N SER A 225 -9.54 -9.09 8.75
CA SER A 225 -10.71 -8.90 9.60
C SER A 225 -10.47 -8.02 10.82
N ASN A 226 -9.23 -7.99 11.34
CA ASN A 226 -8.82 -7.15 12.48
C ASN A 226 -8.29 -5.78 12.07
N VAL A 227 -8.32 -5.45 10.78
CA VAL A 227 -7.91 -4.15 10.25
C VAL A 227 -9.14 -3.25 10.16
N SER A 228 -9.01 -2.00 10.61
CA SER A 228 -10.07 -0.99 10.54
C SER A 228 -10.69 -0.91 9.15
N LEU A 229 -12.02 -0.79 9.08
CA LEU A 229 -12.83 -0.80 7.84
C LEU A 229 -12.76 -2.10 7.00
N CYS A 230 -12.02 -3.12 7.44
CA CYS A 230 -11.80 -4.38 6.71
C CYS A 230 -12.44 -5.59 7.39
N GLY A 231 -13.50 -5.38 8.19
CA GLY A 231 -14.24 -6.46 8.85
C GLY A 231 -14.67 -7.53 7.84
N ASN A 232 -14.41 -8.80 8.16
CA ASN A 232 -14.61 -9.95 7.26
C ASN A 232 -13.95 -9.81 5.89
N CYS A 233 -12.78 -9.17 5.78
CA CYS A 233 -12.06 -9.06 4.50
C CYS A 233 -10.82 -9.95 4.44
N LEU A 234 -10.57 -10.52 3.26
CA LEU A 234 -9.32 -11.17 2.88
C LEU A 234 -8.63 -10.35 1.78
N ARG A 235 -7.32 -10.12 1.92
CA ARG A 235 -6.50 -9.52 0.87
C ARG A 235 -5.78 -10.61 0.09
N ILE A 236 -6.14 -10.72 -1.19
CA ILE A 236 -5.66 -11.75 -2.12
C ILE A 236 -4.56 -11.15 -2.99
N THR A 237 -3.34 -11.68 -2.90
CA THR A 237 -2.23 -11.29 -3.79
C THR A 237 -2.39 -11.99 -5.13
N ILE A 238 -2.14 -11.29 -6.22
CA ILE A 238 -2.15 -11.89 -7.56
C ILE A 238 -0.84 -12.63 -7.76
N GLY A 239 -0.93 -13.95 -7.89
CA GLY A 239 0.19 -14.83 -8.18
C GLY A 239 0.26 -15.18 -9.67
N SER A 240 0.91 -16.32 -9.94
CA SER A 240 0.89 -16.97 -11.25
C SER A 240 -0.51 -17.41 -11.66
N LYS A 241 -0.71 -17.66 -12.96
CA LYS A 241 -1.98 -18.19 -13.50
C LYS A 241 -2.41 -19.50 -12.82
N ALA A 242 -1.44 -20.34 -12.45
CA ALA A 242 -1.69 -21.62 -11.80
C ALA A 242 -2.18 -21.42 -10.35
N GLU A 243 -1.47 -20.63 -9.55
CA GLU A 243 -1.86 -20.30 -8.16
C GLU A 243 -3.24 -19.60 -8.13
N ASN A 244 -3.48 -18.66 -9.06
CA ASN A 244 -4.76 -17.97 -9.21
C ASN A 244 -5.90 -18.94 -9.58
N ALA A 245 -5.64 -19.92 -10.45
CA ALA A 245 -6.63 -20.93 -10.81
C ALA A 245 -6.91 -21.90 -9.65
N GLU A 246 -5.89 -22.25 -8.87
CA GLU A 246 -5.99 -23.16 -7.73
C GLU A 246 -6.89 -22.59 -6.63
N ILE A 247 -6.64 -21.35 -6.20
CA ILE A 247 -7.50 -20.70 -5.19
C ILE A 247 -8.96 -20.57 -5.66
N LEU A 248 -9.18 -20.22 -6.93
CA LEU A 248 -10.53 -20.15 -7.50
C LEU A 248 -11.20 -21.52 -7.57
N GLY A 249 -10.44 -22.57 -7.91
CA GLY A 249 -10.93 -23.95 -7.93
C GLY A 249 -11.40 -24.38 -6.54
N ILE A 250 -10.57 -24.16 -5.52
CA ILE A 250 -10.86 -24.52 -4.13
C ILE A 250 -12.09 -23.76 -3.60
N LEU A 251 -12.14 -22.44 -3.81
CA LEU A 251 -13.24 -21.61 -3.29
C LEU A 251 -14.60 -21.89 -3.96
N ARG A 252 -14.63 -22.45 -5.18
CA ARG A 252 -15.89 -22.90 -5.80
C ARG A 252 -16.53 -24.09 -5.08
N TYR A 253 -15.73 -24.91 -4.40
CA TYR A 253 -16.21 -26.04 -3.61
C TYR A 253 -16.37 -25.71 -2.13
N TYR A 254 -15.99 -24.50 -1.69
CA TYR A 254 -16.18 -24.07 -0.32
C TYR A 254 -17.68 -24.01 0.00
N LYS A 255 -18.07 -24.74 1.04
CA LYS A 255 -19.42 -24.71 1.61
C LYS A 255 -19.29 -24.11 3.01
N PRO A 256 -20.01 -23.02 3.32
CA PRO A 256 -20.00 -22.46 4.66
C PRO A 256 -20.41 -23.55 5.66
N THR A 257 -19.64 -23.71 6.73
CA THR A 257 -20.07 -24.48 7.89
C THR A 257 -21.33 -23.81 8.44
N LYS A 258 -22.41 -24.58 8.63
CA LYS A 258 -23.67 -24.10 9.20
C LYS A 258 -23.48 -23.61 10.63
#